data_AF-B3JFE8-F1
#
_entry.id   AF-B3JFE8-F1
#
_cell.length_a   1.000
_cell.length_b   1.000
_cell.length_c   1.000
_cell.angle_alpha   90.00
_cell.angle_beta   90.00
_cell.angle_gamma   90.00
#
_symmetry.space_group_name_H-M   'P 1'
#
loop_
_entity.id
_entity.type
_entity.pdbx_description
1 polymer ?
#
loop_
_entity_poly.entity_id
_entity_poly.type
_entity_poly.pdbx_seq_one_letter_code
_entity_poly.pdbx_strand_id
1 'polypeptide(L)'
;MLEVGTGSGLSARYMSEAKHVPLYTFDEGKEHEEVISLLKDAPEVDYRCGNVLSLLRSRVEGQSCPDIVHIAFTPYYKEAFDMLLPYVTSRTCFFIGSPYATKEKRQWWKQVVADSRTGVTFDLYDVGLVFFDKKRIKEHRIVNFL
;
A
#
# COMPACT_ATOMS: atom_id res chain seq x y z
N MET A 1 -6.80 -3.27 -6.97
CA MET A 1 -6.04 -2.96 -5.73
C MET A 1 -4.57 -3.26 -5.99
N LEU A 2 -3.68 -2.63 -5.24
CA LEU A 2 -2.23 -2.88 -5.32
C LEU A 2 -1.68 -3.08 -3.91
N GLU A 3 -0.81 -4.06 -3.73
CA GLU A 3 -0.10 -4.32 -2.49
C GLU A 3 1.41 -4.43 -2.75
N VAL A 4 2.21 -3.93 -1.81
CA VAL A 4 3.67 -3.98 -1.83
C VAL A 4 4.16 -4.60 -0.53
N GLY A 5 4.85 -5.73 -0.64
CA GLY A 5 5.25 -6.56 0.49
C GLY A 5 4.20 -7.60 0.86
N THR A 6 4.00 -8.58 -0.03
CA THR A 6 3.03 -9.68 0.12
C THR A 6 3.20 -10.43 1.45
N GLY A 7 4.45 -10.63 1.89
CA GLY A 7 4.76 -11.30 3.15
C GLY A 7 4.19 -12.72 3.17
N SER A 8 3.32 -13.03 4.14
CA SER A 8 2.68 -14.34 4.22
C SER A 8 1.52 -14.54 3.23
N GLY A 9 1.11 -13.51 2.49
CA GLY A 9 -0.04 -13.55 1.58
C GLY A 9 -1.40 -13.44 2.26
N LEU A 10 -1.46 -13.32 3.59
CA LEU A 10 -2.73 -13.25 4.32
C LEU A 10 -3.53 -11.98 4.00
N SER A 11 -2.87 -10.82 3.95
CA SER A 11 -3.53 -9.57 3.56
C SER A 11 -3.99 -9.62 2.10
N ALA A 12 -3.18 -10.19 1.20
CA ALA A 12 -3.55 -10.41 -0.18
C ALA A 12 -4.81 -11.28 -0.30
N ARG A 13 -4.84 -12.43 0.39
CA ARG A 13 -6.01 -13.32 0.40
C ARG A 13 -7.23 -12.63 0.97
N TYR A 14 -7.09 -11.91 2.09
CA TYR A 14 -8.19 -11.16 2.67
C TYR A 14 -8.76 -10.11 1.70
N MET A 15 -7.89 -9.33 1.05
CA MET A 15 -8.30 -8.32 0.07
C MET A 15 -8.92 -8.93 -1.18
N SER A 16 -8.51 -10.14 -1.58
CA SER A 16 -9.05 -10.83 -2.77
C SER A 16 -10.54 -11.18 -2.65
N GLU A 17 -11.04 -11.35 -1.42
CA GLU A 17 -12.46 -11.59 -1.16
C GLU A 17 -13.34 -10.35 -1.46
N ALA A 18 -12.73 -9.18 -1.65
CA ALA A 18 -13.45 -7.98 -2.11
C ALA A 18 -13.90 -8.18 -3.56
N LYS A 19 -15.21 -8.41 -3.74
CA LYS A 19 -15.80 -8.72 -5.06
C LYS A 19 -15.45 -7.68 -6.13
N HIS A 20 -15.11 -8.18 -7.32
CA HIS A 20 -14.99 -7.43 -8.59
C HIS A 20 -13.79 -6.48 -8.74
N VAL A 21 -12.73 -6.60 -7.92
CA VAL A 21 -11.53 -5.79 -8.10
C VAL A 21 -10.28 -6.69 -8.14
N PRO A 22 -9.52 -6.72 -9.25
CA PRO A 22 -8.28 -7.49 -9.29
C PRO A 22 -7.26 -6.93 -8.30
N LEU A 23 -6.52 -7.81 -7.64
CA LEU A 23 -5.44 -7.46 -6.73
C LEU A 23 -4.10 -7.77 -7.38
N TYR A 24 -3.20 -6.78 -7.42
CA TYR A 24 -1.80 -6.98 -7.75
C TYR A 24 -1.01 -6.95 -6.45
N THR A 25 -0.24 -7.99 -6.13
CA THR A 25 0.59 -8.03 -4.92
C THR A 25 2.02 -8.39 -5.29
N PHE A 26 2.96 -7.56 -4.86
CA PHE A 26 4.37 -7.67 -5.25
C PHE A 26 5.25 -7.88 -4.03
N ASP A 27 6.19 -8.83 -4.13
CA ASP A 27 7.24 -9.05 -3.13
C ASP A 27 8.64 -9.03 -3.72
N GLU A 28 9.63 -8.79 -2.86
CA GLU A 28 11.03 -8.77 -3.30
C GLU A 28 11.59 -10.19 -3.45
N GLY A 29 12.32 -10.45 -4.53
CA GLY A 29 13.07 -11.68 -4.70
C GLY A 29 12.31 -12.79 -5.41
N LYS A 30 12.19 -13.96 -4.78
CA LYS A 30 11.60 -15.17 -5.40
C LYS A 30 10.21 -15.44 -4.83
N GLU A 31 9.39 -16.13 -5.59
CA GLU A 31 8.08 -16.58 -5.12
C GLU A 31 8.23 -17.61 -3.99
N HIS A 32 7.27 -17.57 -3.06
CA HIS A 32 7.19 -18.46 -1.92
C HIS A 32 6.08 -19.50 -2.13
N GLU A 33 6.40 -20.79 -2.00
CA GLU A 33 5.45 -21.88 -2.23
C GLU A 33 4.22 -21.80 -1.29
N GLU A 34 4.43 -21.35 -0.06
CA GLU A 34 3.34 -21.17 0.92
C GLU A 34 2.34 -20.11 0.46
N VAL A 35 2.83 -19.02 -0.14
CA VAL A 35 2.00 -17.92 -0.66
C VAL A 35 1.24 -18.38 -1.91
N ILE A 36 1.91 -19.08 -2.82
CA ILE A 36 1.27 -19.68 -4.01
C ILE A 36 0.14 -20.62 -3.58
N SER A 37 0.41 -21.50 -2.60
CA SER A 37 -0.59 -22.43 -2.07
C SER A 37 -1.77 -21.72 -1.42
N LEU A 38 -1.53 -20.65 -0.67
CA LEU A 38 -2.57 -19.83 -0.03
C LEU A 38 -3.47 -19.11 -1.06
N LEU A 39 -2.89 -18.65 -2.16
CA LEU A 39 -3.58 -17.86 -3.19
C LEU A 39 -4.14 -18.71 -4.35
N LYS A 40 -3.97 -20.03 -4.33
CA LYS A 40 -4.39 -20.93 -5.42
C LYS A 40 -5.87 -20.80 -5.81
N ASP A 41 -6.73 -20.49 -4.83
CA ASP A 41 -8.17 -20.35 -5.00
C ASP A 41 -8.58 -18.86 -5.17
N ALA A 42 -7.64 -17.99 -5.56
CA ALA A 42 -7.79 -16.53 -5.70
C ALA A 42 -7.38 -16.08 -7.12
N PRO A 43 -8.12 -16.46 -8.19
CA PRO A 43 -7.72 -16.17 -9.57
C PRO A 43 -7.63 -14.66 -9.90
N GLU A 44 -8.28 -13.81 -9.11
CA GLU A 44 -8.21 -12.35 -9.18
C GLU A 44 -6.90 -11.75 -8.62
N VAL A 45 -6.05 -12.57 -8.00
CA VAL A 45 -4.77 -12.13 -7.43
C VAL A 45 -3.63 -12.40 -8.41
N ASP A 46 -2.99 -11.33 -8.87
CA ASP A 46 -1.75 -11.35 -9.63
C ASP A 46 -0.58 -11.17 -8.64
N TYR A 47 -0.05 -12.30 -8.16
CA TYR A 47 1.14 -12.37 -7.30
C TYR A 47 2.40 -12.43 -8.15
N ARG A 48 3.35 -11.51 -7.90
CA ARG A 48 4.65 -11.51 -8.58
C ARG A 48 5.78 -11.22 -7.62
N CYS A 49 6.89 -11.93 -7.78
CA CYS A 49 8.13 -11.62 -7.09
C CYS A 49 9.22 -11.13 -8.05
N GLY A 50 10.08 -10.27 -7.55
CA GLY A 50 11.23 -9.76 -8.30
C GLY A 50 11.73 -8.47 -7.69
N ASN A 51 12.29 -7.58 -8.50
CA ASN A 51 12.59 -6.24 -8.02
C ASN A 51 11.29 -5.45 -7.86
N VAL A 52 10.91 -5.15 -6.61
CA VAL A 52 9.57 -4.62 -6.32
C VAL A 52 9.32 -3.26 -6.96
N LEU A 53 10.35 -2.40 -7.05
CA LEU A 53 10.25 -1.08 -7.65
C LEU A 53 10.06 -1.15 -9.17
N SER A 54 10.67 -2.12 -9.83
CA SER A 54 10.49 -2.36 -11.26
C SER A 54 9.09 -2.90 -11.56
N LEU A 55 8.59 -3.83 -10.74
CA LEU A 55 7.22 -4.35 -10.84
C LEU A 55 6.20 -3.23 -10.65
N LEU A 56 6.38 -2.42 -9.60
CA LEU A 56 5.53 -1.26 -9.34
C LEU A 56 5.53 -0.25 -10.48
N ARG A 57 6.71 0.12 -10.99
CA ARG A 57 6.83 1.03 -12.14
C ARG A 57 6.05 0.50 -13.34
N SER A 58 6.27 -0.76 -13.71
CA SER A 58 5.57 -1.39 -14.83
C SER A 58 4.04 -1.40 -14.65
N ARG A 59 3.58 -1.45 -13.39
CA ARG A 59 2.15 -1.46 -13.08
C ARG A 59 1.49 -0.10 -13.29
N VAL A 60 2.18 0.99 -12.98
CA VAL A 60 1.60 2.35 -13.05
C VAL A 60 1.98 3.11 -14.32
N GLU A 61 2.98 2.65 -15.05
CA GLU A 61 3.40 3.28 -16.30
C GLU A 61 2.25 3.30 -17.33
N GLY A 62 1.92 4.50 -17.84
CA GLY A 62 0.82 4.70 -18.78
C GLY A 62 -0.59 4.57 -18.17
N GLN A 63 -0.71 4.45 -16.84
CA GLN A 63 -1.99 4.26 -16.14
C GLN A 63 -2.10 5.16 -14.90
N SER A 64 -3.31 5.35 -14.36
CA SER A 64 -3.49 6.00 -13.06
C SER A 64 -3.13 5.05 -11.92
N CYS A 65 -2.75 5.60 -10.76
CA CYS A 65 -2.57 4.80 -9.55
C CYS A 65 -3.89 4.10 -9.19
N PRO A 66 -3.85 2.86 -8.69
CA PRO A 66 -5.03 2.19 -8.15
C PRO A 66 -5.72 3.02 -7.05
N ASP A 67 -7.04 2.86 -6.92
CA ASP A 67 -7.81 3.56 -5.88
C ASP A 67 -7.40 3.12 -4.45
N ILE A 68 -6.93 1.88 -4.30
CA ILE A 68 -6.43 1.32 -3.05
C ILE A 68 -5.02 0.78 -3.25
N VAL A 69 -4.09 1.29 -2.46
CA VAL A 69 -2.70 0.83 -2.40
C VAL A 69 -2.35 0.45 -0.96
N HIS A 70 -1.88 -0.76 -0.74
CA HIS A 70 -1.40 -1.26 0.54
C HIS A 70 0.13 -1.34 0.52
N ILE A 71 0.80 -0.39 1.18
CA ILE A 71 2.24 -0.47 1.46
C ILE A 71 2.40 -1.27 2.75
N ALA A 72 2.51 -2.58 2.58
CA ALA A 72 2.45 -3.59 3.63
C ALA A 72 3.83 -3.85 4.23
N PHE A 73 4.30 -5.10 4.18
CA PHE A 73 5.57 -5.52 4.75
C PHE A 73 6.69 -5.48 3.70
N THR A 74 7.28 -4.30 3.51
CA THR A 74 8.40 -4.12 2.58
C THR A 74 9.45 -3.18 3.17
N PRO A 75 10.75 -3.43 2.96
CA PRO A 75 11.79 -2.46 3.30
C PRO A 75 11.76 -1.23 2.37
N TYR A 76 11.17 -1.35 1.18
CA TYR A 76 11.11 -0.31 0.15
C TYR A 76 9.89 0.63 0.30
N TYR A 77 9.38 0.78 1.51
CA TYR A 77 8.13 1.50 1.76
C TYR A 77 8.23 3.00 1.39
N LYS A 78 9.42 3.60 1.52
CA LYS A 78 9.65 5.00 1.15
C LYS A 78 9.65 5.17 -0.36
N GLU A 79 10.41 4.31 -1.03
CA GLU A 79 10.60 4.31 -2.48
C GLU A 79 9.31 3.98 -3.20
N ALA A 80 8.55 3.00 -2.70
CA ALA A 80 7.22 2.67 -3.22
C ALA A 80 6.25 3.84 -3.07
N PHE A 81 6.23 4.50 -1.90
CA PHE A 81 5.42 5.69 -1.68
C PHE A 81 5.77 6.79 -2.68
N ASP A 82 7.04 7.21 -2.72
CA ASP A 82 7.49 8.32 -3.56
C ASP A 82 7.28 8.06 -5.06
N MET A 83 7.51 6.83 -5.52
CA MET A 83 7.29 6.44 -6.91
C MET A 83 5.82 6.49 -7.32
N LEU A 84 4.89 6.19 -6.41
CA LEU A 84 3.46 6.18 -6.72
C LEU A 84 2.83 7.58 -6.68
N LEU A 85 3.43 8.54 -5.95
CA LEU A 85 2.90 9.90 -5.80
C LEU A 85 2.56 10.63 -7.10
N PRO A 86 3.34 10.53 -8.20
CA PRO A 86 2.99 11.17 -9.46
C PRO A 86 1.70 10.63 -10.10
N TYR A 87 1.27 9.43 -9.74
CA TYR A 87 0.13 8.73 -10.36
C TYR A 87 -1.15 8.81 -9.52
N VAL A 88 -1.08 9.30 -8.28
CA VAL A 88 -2.23 9.32 -7.36
C VAL A 88 -3.32 10.26 -7.87
N THR A 89 -4.56 9.90 -7.61
CA THR A 89 -5.74 10.72 -7.90
C THR A 89 -6.46 11.07 -6.61
N SER A 90 -7.48 11.94 -6.68
CA SER A 90 -8.32 12.24 -5.51
C SER A 90 -9.10 11.02 -4.98
N ARG A 91 -9.16 9.91 -5.73
CA ARG A 91 -9.79 8.65 -5.28
C ARG A 91 -8.80 7.67 -4.65
N THR A 92 -7.50 7.92 -4.82
CA THR A 92 -6.46 7.04 -4.29
C THR A 92 -6.40 7.16 -2.76
N CYS A 93 -6.29 6.01 -2.10
CA CYS A 93 -6.04 5.88 -0.67
C CYS A 93 -4.89 4.90 -0.45
N PHE A 94 -3.89 5.33 0.32
CA PHE A 94 -2.80 4.45 0.74
C PHE A 94 -3.05 3.93 2.16
N PHE A 95 -2.81 2.64 2.34
CA PHE A 95 -2.75 1.93 3.61
C PHE A 95 -1.29 1.68 3.91
N ILE A 96 -0.80 2.29 4.99
CA ILE A 96 0.59 2.17 5.45
C ILE A 96 0.61 1.20 6.61
N GLY A 97 1.14 0.00 6.38
CA GLY A 97 1.26 -1.04 7.41
C GLY A 97 2.28 -0.66 8.47
N SER A 98 1.91 -0.80 9.75
CA SER A 98 2.77 -0.63 10.92
C SER A 98 3.66 0.63 10.87
N PRO A 99 3.07 1.85 10.82
CA PRO A 99 3.84 3.10 10.76
C PRO A 99 4.81 3.27 11.94
N TYR A 100 4.55 2.61 13.07
CA TYR A 100 5.38 2.64 14.27
C TYR A 100 6.34 1.44 14.43
N ALA A 101 6.47 0.57 13.42
CA ALA A 101 7.31 -0.64 13.51
C ALA A 101 8.76 -0.36 13.91
N THR A 102 9.34 0.75 13.43
CA THR A 102 10.69 1.19 13.78
C THR A 102 10.74 2.68 14.04
N LYS A 103 11.79 3.16 14.72
CA LYS A 103 12.04 4.60 14.89
C LYS A 103 12.13 5.33 13.56
N GLU A 104 12.74 4.68 12.56
CA GLU A 104 12.89 5.23 11.21
C GLU A 104 11.55 5.33 10.50
N LYS A 105 10.74 4.25 10.49
CA LYS A 105 9.43 4.24 9.85
C LYS A 105 8.47 5.23 10.51
N ARG A 106 8.56 5.38 11.84
CA ARG A 106 7.82 6.40 12.60
C ARG A 106 8.20 7.82 12.17
N GLN A 107 9.49 8.08 11.97
CA GLN A 107 9.95 9.40 11.52
C GLN A 107 9.50 9.68 10.09
N TRP A 108 9.58 8.68 9.22
CA TRP A 108 9.04 8.77 7.86
C TRP A 108 7.52 8.97 7.83
N TRP A 109 6.76 8.29 8.70
CA TRP A 109 5.31 8.50 8.81
C TRP A 109 4.96 9.97 9.12
N LYS A 110 5.70 10.61 10.03
CA LYS A 110 5.54 12.06 10.27
C LYS A 110 5.81 12.90 9.03
N GLN A 111 6.75 12.50 8.17
CA GLN A 111 7.03 13.18 6.90
C GLN A 111 5.87 12.99 5.92
N VAL A 112 5.30 11.78 5.81
CA VAL A 112 4.11 11.51 5.00
C VAL A 112 2.93 12.38 5.43
N VAL A 113 2.69 12.47 6.75
CA VAL A 113 1.65 13.33 7.32
C VAL A 113 1.92 14.81 6.99
N ALA A 114 3.17 15.26 7.02
CA ALA A 114 3.54 16.65 6.72
C ALA A 114 3.52 16.98 5.21
N ASP A 115 3.68 16.00 4.33
CA ASP A 115 3.85 16.19 2.87
C ASP A 115 2.68 16.94 2.22
N SER A 116 2.92 18.07 1.55
CA SER A 116 1.86 18.91 0.95
C SER A 116 1.06 18.25 -0.17
N ARG A 117 1.50 17.08 -0.64
CA ARG A 117 0.77 16.25 -1.61
C ARG A 117 -0.31 15.41 -0.95
N THR A 118 -0.20 15.11 0.35
CA THR A 118 -1.22 14.39 1.11
C THR A 118 -2.35 15.32 1.55
N GLY A 119 -3.56 14.77 1.62
CA GLY A 119 -4.76 15.43 2.13
C GLY A 119 -5.02 15.01 3.58
N VAL A 120 -6.18 14.39 3.82
CA VAL A 120 -6.51 13.86 5.15
C VAL A 120 -5.71 12.58 5.41
N THR A 121 -5.16 12.46 6.62
CA THR A 121 -4.50 11.24 7.10
C THR A 121 -5.15 10.75 8.39
N PHE A 122 -5.25 9.43 8.53
CA PHE A 122 -5.70 8.80 9.77
C PHE A 122 -4.59 7.92 10.31
N ASP A 123 -4.44 7.94 11.63
CA ASP A 123 -3.55 7.07 12.37
C ASP A 123 -4.38 6.15 13.25
N LEU A 124 -4.33 4.85 12.95
CA LEU A 124 -5.01 3.79 13.67
C LEU A 124 -4.02 2.96 14.50
N TYR A 125 -2.84 3.52 14.82
CA TYR A 125 -1.68 2.86 15.44
C TYR A 125 -1.00 1.82 14.54
N ASP A 126 -1.68 0.74 14.23
CA ASP A 126 -1.11 -0.35 13.42
C ASP A 126 -1.21 -0.08 11.92
N VAL A 127 -2.06 0.87 11.52
CA VAL A 127 -2.28 1.24 10.12
C VAL A 127 -2.40 2.77 10.01
N GLY A 128 -1.69 3.34 9.05
CA GLY A 128 -1.90 4.72 8.60
C GLY A 128 -2.73 4.76 7.32
N LEU A 129 -3.73 5.63 7.25
CA LEU A 129 -4.47 5.92 6.01
C LEU A 129 -4.04 7.27 5.46
N VAL A 130 -3.82 7.34 4.15
CA VAL A 130 -3.44 8.58 3.45
C VAL A 130 -4.35 8.79 2.26
N PHE A 131 -5.12 9.88 2.30
CA PHE A 131 -5.97 10.30 1.20
C PHE A 131 -5.31 11.45 0.43
N PHE A 132 -5.58 11.51 -0.87
CA PHE A 132 -5.02 12.54 -1.76
C PHE A 132 -6.08 13.53 -2.28
N ASP A 133 -7.32 13.45 -1.79
CA ASP A 133 -8.35 14.45 -2.08
C ASP A 133 -8.04 15.78 -1.38
N LYS A 134 -7.61 16.76 -2.18
CA LYS A 134 -7.29 18.11 -1.72
C LYS A 134 -8.50 19.05 -1.66
N LYS A 135 -9.71 18.59 -1.97
CA LYS A 135 -10.93 19.38 -1.74
C LYS A 135 -11.24 19.54 -0.25
N ARG A 136 -10.72 18.64 0.57
CA ARG A 136 -10.80 18.72 2.03
C ARG A 136 -9.57 19.43 2.58
N ILE A 137 -9.76 20.16 3.68
CA ILE A 137 -8.65 20.75 4.42
C ILE A 137 -7.74 19.62 4.90
N LYS A 138 -6.44 19.78 4.66
CA LYS A 138 -5.42 18.84 5.15
C LYS A 138 -5.52 18.72 6.67
N GLU A 139 -5.60 17.48 7.15
CA GLU A 139 -5.80 17.17 8.56
C GLU A 139 -5.14 15.82 8.90
N HIS A 140 -4.65 15.68 10.12
CA HIS A 140 -4.16 14.42 10.66
C HIS A 140 -5.00 14.02 11.87
N ARG A 141 -5.62 12.84 11.80
CA ARG A 141 -6.52 12.32 12.83
C ARG A 141 -5.96 11.07 13.47
N ILE A 142 -5.72 11.12 14.78
CA ILE A 142 -5.38 9.94 15.57
C ILE A 142 -6.68 9.38 16.13
N VAL A 143 -7.00 8.13 15.77
CA VAL A 143 -8.26 7.49 16.19
C VAL A 143 -8.01 6.71 17.48
N ASN A 144 -8.69 7.12 18.55
CA ASN A 144 -8.73 6.37 19.80
C ASN A 144 -9.91 5.40 19.75
N PHE A 145 -9.64 4.11 19.87
CA PHE A 145 -10.67 3.08 20.07
C PHE A 145 -10.98 3.04 21.57
N LEU A 146 -12.06 3.71 21.98
CA LEU A 146 -12.60 3.70 23.34
C LEU A 146 -13.49 2.48 23.57
#